data_AF-A0A2X1QDR2-F1
#
_entry.id   AF-A0A2X1QDR2-F1
#
_cell.length_a   1.000
_cell.length_b   1.000
_cell.length_c   1.000
_cell.angle_alpha   90.00
_cell.angle_beta   90.00
_cell.angle_gamma   90.00
#
_symmetry.space_group_name_H-M   'P 1'
#
loop_
_entity.id
_entity.type
_entity.pdbx_description
1 polymer ?
#
loop_
_entity_poly.entity_id
_entity_poly.type
_entity_poly.pdbx_seq_one_letter_code
_entity_poly.pdbx_strand_id
1 'polypeptide(L)'
;MFLVDSHCHLDGLDYQTLHKNVDDVLAKAAARDVKFCLAVATTLPGYRSMRELVGTRDNVVFSCGVHPLNQDEPWEVETLRALAAEEGVVAMGETGLDYFYTPETKAQQQSSFREHIRIGRELNKPVIVHTRDARADTLAILREEKVTDCGGVLHCFTEDRETAGKLLDMGFYISFPVSSLFVTPSSCVMRRATCRWIACWLKPTRRTWRRSPTAAKRTSRRWSVTLPSIWRY
;
A
#
# COMPACT_ATOMS: atom_id res chain seq x y z
N MET A 1 23.16 4.55 -0.53
CA MET A 1 21.78 5.06 -0.74
C MET A 1 20.87 4.47 0.35
N PHE A 2 19.69 5.02 0.64
CA PHE A 2 18.74 4.40 1.57
C PHE A 2 17.49 4.01 0.80
N LEU A 3 17.30 2.70 0.57
CA LEU A 3 16.14 2.15 -0.11
C LEU A 3 15.24 1.42 0.90
N VAL A 4 13.95 1.47 0.62
CA VAL A 4 12.94 0.71 1.33
C VAL A 4 12.28 -0.23 0.32
N ASP A 5 12.29 -1.52 0.62
CA ASP A 5 11.44 -2.46 -0.07
C ASP A 5 10.03 -2.33 0.49
N SER A 6 9.13 -1.76 -0.30
CA SER A 6 7.78 -1.46 0.13
C SER A 6 6.81 -2.63 0.04
N HIS A 7 7.24 -3.77 -0.49
CA HIS A 7 6.39 -4.93 -0.66
C HIS A 7 7.22 -6.19 -0.89
N CYS A 8 7.40 -6.98 0.16
CA CYS A 8 8.12 -8.25 0.07
C CYS A 8 7.38 -9.37 0.81
N HIS A 9 7.48 -10.58 0.29
CA HIS A 9 6.99 -11.80 0.95
C HIS A 9 8.18 -12.55 1.54
N LEU A 10 8.66 -12.12 2.71
CA LEU A 10 9.81 -12.74 3.37
C LEU A 10 9.54 -14.21 3.74
N ASP A 11 8.29 -14.56 3.97
CA ASP A 11 7.78 -15.90 4.21
C ASP A 11 7.75 -16.79 2.96
N GLY A 12 7.76 -16.19 1.76
CA GLY A 12 7.76 -16.91 0.48
C GLY A 12 9.14 -17.16 -0.14
N LEU A 13 10.23 -16.84 0.56
CA LEU A 13 11.59 -17.01 0.04
C LEU A 13 12.11 -18.44 0.20
N ASP A 14 13.03 -18.84 -0.67
CA ASP A 14 13.68 -20.14 -0.60
C ASP A 14 14.78 -20.16 0.48
N TYR A 15 14.43 -20.66 1.66
CA TYR A 15 15.34 -20.89 2.78
C TYR A 15 16.02 -22.26 2.77
N GLN A 16 15.80 -23.08 1.74
CA GLN A 16 16.41 -24.41 1.61
C GLN A 16 17.67 -24.34 0.77
N THR A 17 17.64 -23.58 -0.33
CA THR A 17 18.75 -23.56 -1.30
C THR A 17 19.41 -22.19 -1.44
N LEU A 18 18.66 -21.09 -1.31
CA LEU A 18 19.15 -19.75 -1.62
C LEU A 18 19.52 -18.93 -0.38
N HIS A 19 18.74 -19.08 0.70
CA HIS A 19 18.87 -18.31 1.93
C HIS A 19 19.03 -19.22 3.14
N LYS A 20 19.81 -18.79 4.13
CA LYS A 20 19.98 -19.57 5.37
C LYS A 20 18.84 -19.31 6.37
N ASN A 21 18.43 -18.06 6.47
CA ASN A 21 17.39 -17.55 7.37
C ASN A 21 17.06 -16.10 6.97
N VAL A 22 16.14 -15.47 7.70
CA VAL A 22 15.75 -14.07 7.47
C VAL A 22 16.94 -13.10 7.64
N ASP A 23 17.87 -13.36 8.57
CA ASP A 23 19.05 -12.51 8.75
C ASP A 23 19.94 -12.47 7.51
N ASP A 24 20.16 -13.62 6.86
CA ASP A 24 20.91 -13.72 5.62
C ASP A 24 20.23 -12.94 4.47
N VAL A 25 18.89 -13.02 4.37
CA VAL A 25 18.11 -12.22 3.40
C VAL A 25 18.33 -10.73 3.65
N LEU A 26 18.15 -10.27 4.89
CA LEU A 26 18.26 -8.86 5.24
C LEU A 26 19.69 -8.34 5.09
N ALA A 27 20.71 -9.16 5.37
CA ALA A 27 22.11 -8.80 5.13
C ALA A 27 22.40 -8.64 3.63
N LYS A 28 21.90 -9.57 2.80
CA LYS A 28 22.00 -9.48 1.32
C LYS A 28 21.28 -8.25 0.77
N ALA A 29 20.12 -7.89 1.33
CA ALA A 29 19.36 -6.70 0.97
C ALA A 29 20.12 -5.42 1.38
N ALA A 30 20.65 -5.38 2.60
CA ALA A 30 21.42 -4.26 3.12
C ALA A 30 22.70 -4.00 2.32
N ALA A 31 23.36 -5.04 1.81
CA ALA A 31 24.51 -4.91 0.91
C ALA A 31 24.17 -4.22 -0.43
N ARG A 32 22.88 -4.11 -0.77
CA ARG A 32 22.34 -3.44 -1.96
C ARG A 32 21.53 -2.18 -1.61
N ASP A 33 21.83 -1.58 -0.46
CA ASP A 33 21.19 -0.37 0.04
C ASP A 33 19.70 -0.49 0.42
N VAL A 34 19.10 -1.67 0.38
CA VAL A 34 17.76 -1.92 0.94
C VAL A 34 17.90 -2.07 2.45
N LYS A 35 17.55 -1.01 3.19
CA LYS A 35 17.75 -0.92 4.64
C LYS A 35 16.49 -1.16 5.45
N PHE A 36 15.33 -1.20 4.79
CA PHE A 36 14.05 -1.37 5.45
C PHE A 36 13.09 -2.16 4.56
N CYS A 37 12.30 -3.05 5.15
CA CYS A 37 11.38 -3.91 4.42
C CYS A 37 9.96 -3.86 5.02
N LEU A 38 8.95 -3.81 4.17
CA LEU A 38 7.56 -4.09 4.52
C LEU A 38 7.21 -5.52 4.09
N ALA A 39 7.04 -6.39 5.06
CA ALA A 39 6.64 -7.78 4.88
C ALA A 39 5.11 -7.88 4.75
N VAL A 40 4.63 -8.39 3.63
CA VAL A 40 3.21 -8.31 3.25
C VAL A 40 2.53 -9.66 3.45
N ALA A 41 1.50 -9.67 4.30
CA ALA A 41 0.64 -10.84 4.48
C ALA A 41 -0.46 -10.88 3.42
N THR A 42 -0.84 -12.09 3.02
CA THR A 42 -1.95 -12.35 2.08
C THR A 42 -3.09 -13.16 2.71
N THR A 43 -2.89 -13.70 3.91
CA THR A 43 -3.90 -14.38 4.75
C THR A 43 -3.63 -14.10 6.23
N LEU A 44 -4.64 -14.29 7.10
CA LEU A 44 -4.45 -14.14 8.55
C LEU A 44 -3.55 -15.22 9.17
N PRO A 45 -3.66 -16.52 8.80
CA PRO A 45 -2.70 -17.52 9.23
C PRO A 45 -1.29 -17.24 8.71
N GLY A 46 -1.16 -16.83 7.44
CA GLY A 46 0.11 -16.45 6.82
C GLY A 46 0.78 -15.29 7.55
N TYR A 47 0.01 -14.27 7.95
CA TYR A 47 0.52 -13.18 8.80
C TYR A 47 1.15 -13.71 10.09
N ARG A 48 0.49 -14.63 10.80
CA ARG A 48 1.01 -15.19 12.07
C ARG A 48 2.32 -15.95 11.83
N SER A 49 2.35 -16.82 10.82
CA SER A 49 3.54 -17.58 10.45
C SER A 49 4.70 -16.66 10.03
N MET A 50 4.42 -15.63 9.21
CA MET A 50 5.41 -14.65 8.80
C MET A 50 5.96 -13.88 10.00
N ARG A 51 5.11 -13.49 10.95
CA ARG A 51 5.51 -12.79 12.17
C ARG A 51 6.39 -13.65 13.07
N GLU A 52 6.09 -14.94 13.20
CA GLU A 52 6.93 -15.91 13.91
C GLU A 52 8.30 -16.10 13.23
N LEU A 53 8.30 -16.31 11.91
CA LEU A 53 9.52 -16.49 11.11
C LEU A 53 10.43 -15.27 11.15
N VAL A 54 9.88 -14.07 10.99
CA VAL A 54 10.63 -12.82 10.93
C VAL A 54 11.03 -12.34 12.33
N GLY A 55 10.16 -12.52 13.32
CA GLY A 55 10.36 -11.99 14.67
C GLY A 55 10.29 -10.47 14.74
N THR A 56 10.70 -9.91 15.88
CA THR A 56 10.78 -8.46 16.09
C THR A 56 12.10 -7.92 15.55
N ARG A 57 12.05 -6.92 14.67
CA ARG A 57 13.22 -6.33 14.01
C ARG A 57 13.02 -4.85 13.77
N ASP A 58 14.08 -4.05 13.98
CA ASP A 58 14.02 -2.59 13.79
C ASP A 58 13.85 -2.17 12.32
N ASN A 59 14.22 -3.04 11.38
CA ASN A 59 14.24 -2.77 9.96
C ASN A 59 13.15 -3.50 9.17
N VAL A 60 12.21 -4.16 9.85
CA VAL A 60 11.09 -4.86 9.21
C VAL A 60 9.78 -4.46 9.88
N VAL A 61 8.80 -4.09 9.06
CA VAL A 61 7.42 -3.88 9.49
C VAL A 61 6.50 -4.76 8.66
N PHE A 62 5.26 -4.88 9.08
CA PHE A 62 4.30 -5.80 8.51
C PHE A 62 3.07 -5.07 7.97
N SER A 63 2.42 -5.67 6.99
CA SER A 63 1.00 -5.42 6.72
C SER A 63 0.17 -6.63 7.14
N CYS A 64 -1.11 -6.40 7.40
CA CYS A 64 -2.05 -7.47 7.73
C CYS A 64 -3.30 -7.35 6.85
N GLY A 65 -3.66 -8.41 6.16
CA GLY A 65 -4.84 -8.45 5.31
C GLY A 65 -5.06 -9.79 4.65
N VAL A 66 -6.15 -9.84 3.87
CA VAL A 66 -6.57 -11.00 3.08
C VAL A 66 -6.59 -10.60 1.61
N HIS A 67 -5.78 -11.29 0.82
CA HIS A 67 -5.63 -11.05 -0.61
C HIS A 67 -6.90 -11.45 -1.38
N PRO A 68 -7.26 -10.76 -2.49
CA PRO A 68 -8.44 -11.11 -3.29
C PRO A 68 -8.46 -12.53 -3.86
N LEU A 69 -7.29 -13.18 -3.98
CA LEU A 69 -7.19 -14.58 -4.42
C LEU A 69 -7.28 -15.60 -3.27
N ASN A 70 -7.29 -15.15 -2.02
CA ASN A 70 -7.35 -16.02 -0.84
C ASN A 70 -8.71 -15.89 -0.15
N GLN A 71 -9.80 -15.98 -0.91
CA GLN A 71 -11.18 -15.86 -0.40
C GLN A 71 -11.82 -17.22 -0.06
N ASP A 72 -11.09 -18.32 -0.28
CA ASP A 72 -11.59 -19.68 -0.08
C ASP A 72 -11.65 -20.07 1.40
N GLU A 73 -10.82 -19.44 2.24
CA GLU A 73 -10.80 -19.66 3.68
C GLU A 73 -11.64 -18.62 4.41
N PRO A 74 -12.54 -19.03 5.32
CA PRO A 74 -13.28 -18.10 6.15
C PRO A 74 -12.31 -17.36 7.08
N TRP A 75 -12.55 -16.06 7.24
CA TRP A 75 -11.80 -15.21 8.14
C TRP A 75 -12.75 -14.28 8.87
N GLU A 76 -12.37 -13.91 10.09
CA GLU A 76 -13.21 -13.09 10.96
C GLU A 76 -12.71 -11.65 10.97
N VAL A 77 -13.62 -10.69 10.76
CA VAL A 77 -13.32 -9.25 10.74
C VAL A 77 -12.68 -8.80 12.05
N GLU A 78 -13.15 -9.30 13.20
CA GLU A 78 -12.55 -9.01 14.51
C GLU A 78 -11.13 -9.55 14.65
N THR A 79 -10.84 -10.71 14.04
CA THR A 79 -9.48 -11.26 14.05
C THR A 79 -8.56 -10.40 13.20
N LEU A 80 -9.00 -10.00 12.00
CA LEU A 80 -8.26 -9.04 11.17
C LEU A 80 -8.00 -7.73 11.93
N ARG A 81 -9.02 -7.17 12.59
CA ARG A 81 -8.88 -5.92 13.37
C ARG A 81 -7.85 -6.06 14.49
N ALA A 82 -7.91 -7.15 15.25
CA ALA A 82 -6.98 -7.41 16.35
C ALA A 82 -5.54 -7.55 15.86
N LEU A 83 -5.31 -8.38 14.83
CA LEU A 83 -3.98 -8.59 14.23
C LEU A 83 -3.45 -7.30 13.61
N ALA A 84 -4.30 -6.57 12.90
CA ALA A 84 -3.95 -5.31 12.29
C ALA A 84 -3.59 -4.24 13.31
N ALA A 85 -4.03 -4.32 14.56
CA ALA A 85 -3.69 -3.37 15.62
C ALA A 85 -2.34 -3.64 16.30
N GLU A 86 -1.73 -4.81 16.08
CA GLU A 86 -0.46 -5.19 16.72
C GLU A 86 0.70 -4.22 16.38
N GLU A 87 1.66 -4.13 17.31
CA GLU A 87 2.89 -3.36 17.11
C GLU A 87 3.66 -3.88 15.91
N GLY A 88 4.26 -2.99 15.11
CA GLY A 88 4.98 -3.34 13.89
C GLY A 88 4.08 -3.57 12.66
N VAL A 89 2.75 -3.61 12.81
CA VAL A 89 1.84 -3.57 11.64
C VAL A 89 1.59 -2.12 11.26
N VAL A 90 1.94 -1.73 10.03
CA VAL A 90 1.87 -0.33 9.57
C VAL A 90 0.83 -0.09 8.48
N ALA A 91 0.28 -1.15 7.89
CA ALA A 91 -0.68 -1.04 6.80
C ALA A 91 -1.67 -2.22 6.78
N MET A 92 -2.83 -1.99 6.20
CA MET A 92 -3.79 -3.03 5.86
C MET A 92 -3.45 -3.64 4.50
N GLY A 93 -3.67 -4.93 4.34
CA GLY A 93 -3.46 -5.64 3.07
C GLY A 93 -2.26 -6.60 3.10
N GLU A 94 -1.94 -7.23 1.98
CA GLU A 94 -2.49 -6.95 0.64
C GLU A 94 -3.97 -7.34 0.54
N THR A 95 -4.79 -6.43 0.01
CA THR A 95 -6.24 -6.59 -0.20
C THR A 95 -6.61 -5.95 -1.54
N GLY A 96 -7.87 -6.02 -1.96
CA GLY A 96 -8.33 -5.37 -3.20
C GLY A 96 -9.17 -6.32 -4.04
N LEU A 97 -9.01 -6.26 -5.36
CA LEU A 97 -9.85 -6.98 -6.32
C LEU A 97 -9.03 -7.60 -7.46
N ASP A 98 -9.22 -8.88 -7.73
CA ASP A 98 -8.65 -9.59 -8.88
C ASP A 98 -9.75 -10.38 -9.59
N TYR A 99 -10.23 -9.84 -10.72
CA TYR A 99 -11.28 -10.48 -11.52
C TYR A 99 -10.72 -11.32 -12.66
N PHE A 100 -9.39 -11.30 -12.85
CA PHE A 100 -8.75 -12.05 -13.92
C PHE A 100 -8.69 -13.54 -13.57
N TYR A 101 -8.33 -13.89 -12.33
CA TYR A 101 -8.20 -15.29 -11.92
C TYR A 101 -9.46 -15.89 -11.30
N THR A 102 -10.20 -15.12 -10.49
CA THR A 102 -11.34 -15.65 -9.70
C THR A 102 -12.59 -14.76 -9.77
N PRO A 103 -13.14 -14.49 -10.97
CA PRO A 103 -14.31 -13.63 -11.16
C PRO A 103 -15.54 -14.07 -10.37
N GLU A 104 -15.67 -15.36 -10.08
CA GLU A 104 -16.75 -15.95 -9.27
C GLU A 104 -16.74 -15.52 -7.80
N THR A 105 -15.57 -15.12 -7.27
CA THR A 105 -15.42 -14.65 -5.89
C THR A 105 -15.60 -13.13 -5.74
N LYS A 106 -16.05 -12.45 -6.81
CA LYS A 106 -16.16 -10.98 -6.87
C LYS A 106 -16.88 -10.37 -5.67
N ALA A 107 -18.02 -10.94 -5.26
CA ALA A 107 -18.79 -10.40 -4.15
C ALA A 107 -18.03 -10.50 -2.82
N GLN A 108 -17.34 -11.63 -2.59
CA GLN A 108 -16.50 -11.86 -1.41
C GLN A 108 -15.32 -10.89 -1.39
N GLN A 109 -14.61 -10.74 -2.52
CA GLN A 109 -13.49 -9.80 -2.65
C GLN A 109 -13.92 -8.36 -2.34
N GLN A 110 -15.05 -7.91 -2.89
CA GLN A 110 -15.58 -6.56 -2.64
C GLN A 110 -15.94 -6.35 -1.16
N SER A 111 -16.60 -7.34 -0.54
CA SER A 111 -16.93 -7.28 0.88
C SER A 111 -15.65 -7.20 1.74
N SER A 112 -14.69 -8.10 1.47
CA SER A 112 -13.39 -8.13 2.13
C SER A 112 -12.66 -6.78 2.00
N PHE A 113 -12.57 -6.24 0.79
CA PHE A 113 -11.88 -4.99 0.52
C PHE A 113 -12.50 -3.81 1.31
N ARG A 114 -13.83 -3.74 1.39
CA ARG A 114 -14.52 -2.71 2.18
C ARG A 114 -14.18 -2.80 3.66
N GLU A 115 -14.19 -4.00 4.23
CA GLU A 115 -13.84 -4.20 5.64
C GLU A 115 -12.39 -3.79 5.93
N HIS A 116 -11.45 -4.09 5.03
CA HIS A 116 -10.06 -3.65 5.18
C HIS A 116 -9.94 -2.11 5.17
N ILE A 117 -10.69 -1.41 4.31
CA ILE A 117 -10.68 0.07 4.30
C ILE A 117 -11.29 0.62 5.60
N ARG A 118 -12.39 0.04 6.08
CA ARG A 118 -13.03 0.46 7.34
C ARG A 118 -12.08 0.32 8.52
N ILE A 119 -11.46 -0.84 8.68
CA ILE A 119 -10.46 -1.08 9.73
C ILE A 119 -9.25 -0.18 9.57
N GLY A 120 -8.76 0.02 8.34
CA GLY A 120 -7.66 0.94 8.06
C GLY A 120 -7.98 2.37 8.50
N ARG A 121 -9.21 2.84 8.28
CA ARG A 121 -9.67 4.15 8.76
C ARG A 121 -9.77 4.20 10.29
N GLU A 122 -10.32 3.17 10.91
CA GLU A 122 -10.43 3.06 12.38
C GLU A 122 -9.05 3.10 13.06
N LEU A 123 -8.09 2.34 12.53
CA LEU A 123 -6.74 2.23 13.08
C LEU A 123 -5.78 3.32 12.57
N ASN A 124 -6.25 4.20 11.68
CA ASN A 124 -5.44 5.18 10.96
C ASN A 124 -4.22 4.51 10.29
N LYS A 125 -4.46 3.41 9.58
CA LYS A 125 -3.47 2.67 8.79
C LYS A 125 -3.83 2.72 7.30
N PRO A 126 -2.88 3.01 6.41
CA PRO A 126 -3.11 3.02 4.97
C PRO A 126 -3.40 1.61 4.44
N VAL A 127 -4.07 1.53 3.30
CA VAL A 127 -4.36 0.25 2.62
C VAL A 127 -3.37 -0.03 1.48
N ILE A 128 -2.88 -1.26 1.37
CA ILE A 128 -2.12 -1.80 0.24
C ILE A 128 -3.11 -2.52 -0.67
N VAL A 129 -3.31 -1.96 -1.86
CA VAL A 129 -4.38 -2.38 -2.78
C VAL A 129 -3.80 -3.06 -4.00
N HIS A 130 -4.18 -4.31 -4.20
CA HIS A 130 -4.07 -5.06 -5.45
C HIS A 130 -5.28 -4.78 -6.33
N THR A 131 -5.06 -4.56 -7.62
CA THR A 131 -6.17 -4.51 -8.57
C THR A 131 -5.77 -5.12 -9.91
N ARG A 132 -6.64 -6.00 -10.43
CA ARG A 132 -6.49 -6.57 -11.77
C ARG A 132 -7.85 -6.81 -12.41
N ASP A 133 -8.05 -6.28 -13.61
CA ASP A 133 -9.32 -6.32 -14.37
C ASP A 133 -10.55 -5.84 -13.57
N ALA A 134 -10.33 -5.05 -12.52
CA ALA A 134 -11.34 -4.65 -11.55
C ALA A 134 -11.36 -3.13 -11.28
N ARG A 135 -10.64 -2.35 -12.10
CA ARG A 135 -10.41 -0.91 -11.92
C ARG A 135 -11.65 -0.10 -11.52
N ALA A 136 -12.76 -0.27 -12.23
CA ALA A 136 -13.96 0.54 -12.02
C ALA A 136 -14.52 0.33 -10.61
N ASP A 137 -14.62 -0.93 -10.18
CA ASP A 137 -15.11 -1.33 -8.87
C ASP A 137 -14.10 -0.94 -7.77
N THR A 138 -12.80 -1.06 -8.03
CA THR A 138 -11.75 -0.60 -7.10
C THR A 138 -11.92 0.90 -6.81
N LEU A 139 -12.03 1.74 -7.85
CA LEU A 139 -12.21 3.18 -7.67
C LEU A 139 -13.55 3.55 -7.01
N ALA A 140 -14.61 2.80 -7.29
CA ALA A 140 -15.91 3.01 -6.66
C ALA A 140 -15.83 2.72 -5.15
N ILE A 141 -15.32 1.55 -4.77
CA ILE A 141 -15.18 1.13 -3.37
C ILE A 141 -14.29 2.10 -2.59
N LEU A 142 -13.14 2.48 -3.14
CA LEU A 142 -12.24 3.45 -2.52
C LEU A 142 -12.93 4.77 -2.18
N ARG A 143 -13.80 5.27 -3.06
CA ARG A 143 -14.59 6.50 -2.83
C ARG A 143 -15.67 6.29 -1.80
N GLU A 144 -16.45 5.23 -1.94
CA GLU A 144 -17.59 4.91 -1.06
C GLU A 144 -17.16 4.72 0.38
N GLU A 145 -16.06 4.01 0.60
CA GLU A 145 -15.50 3.73 1.93
C GLU A 145 -14.60 4.87 2.46
N LYS A 146 -14.53 6.00 1.73
CA LYS A 146 -13.79 7.23 2.13
C LYS A 146 -12.32 6.96 2.45
N VAL A 147 -11.64 6.24 1.55
CA VAL A 147 -10.23 5.87 1.73
C VAL A 147 -9.31 7.08 1.94
N THR A 148 -9.71 8.28 1.49
CA THR A 148 -8.96 9.53 1.71
C THR A 148 -8.67 9.82 3.18
N ASP A 149 -9.42 9.21 4.11
CA ASP A 149 -9.21 9.36 5.55
C ASP A 149 -7.95 8.62 6.05
N CYS A 150 -7.52 7.54 5.38
CA CYS A 150 -6.33 6.76 5.75
C CYS A 150 -5.24 6.70 4.66
N GLY A 151 -5.60 6.96 3.40
CA GLY A 151 -4.74 6.84 2.23
C GLY A 151 -4.36 5.38 1.92
N GLY A 152 -3.45 5.22 0.97
CA GLY A 152 -3.02 3.89 0.56
C GLY A 152 -1.93 3.89 -0.50
N VAL A 153 -1.57 2.69 -0.92
CA VAL A 153 -0.73 2.44 -2.08
C VAL A 153 -1.46 1.47 -3.00
N LEU A 154 -1.53 1.79 -4.30
CA LEU A 154 -1.87 0.78 -5.29
C LEU A 154 -0.59 0.05 -5.65
N HIS A 155 -0.50 -1.21 -5.26
CA HIS A 155 0.63 -2.06 -5.56
C HIS A 155 0.58 -2.54 -7.02
N CYS A 156 1.76 -2.73 -7.64
CA CYS A 156 1.91 -3.31 -8.97
C CYS A 156 1.03 -2.64 -10.05
N PHE A 157 1.07 -1.31 -10.12
CA PHE A 157 0.23 -0.54 -11.02
C PHE A 157 0.51 -0.86 -12.50
N THR A 158 -0.51 -1.35 -13.18
CA THR A 158 -0.51 -1.64 -14.63
C THR A 158 -1.65 -0.95 -15.37
N GLU A 159 -2.36 -0.02 -14.71
CA GLU A 159 -3.51 0.70 -15.25
C GLU A 159 -3.11 1.93 -16.09
N ASP A 160 -4.10 2.67 -16.59
CA ASP A 160 -3.87 3.86 -17.43
C ASP A 160 -3.61 5.15 -16.63
N ARG A 161 -3.11 6.16 -17.34
CA ARG A 161 -2.78 7.49 -16.77
C ARG A 161 -3.97 8.17 -16.09
N GLU A 162 -5.18 7.97 -16.61
CA GLU A 162 -6.39 8.59 -16.03
C GLU A 162 -6.67 7.99 -14.63
N THR A 163 -6.53 6.68 -14.51
CA THR A 163 -6.65 5.93 -13.26
C THR A 163 -5.60 6.39 -12.26
N ALA A 164 -4.34 6.54 -12.70
CA ALA A 164 -3.27 7.08 -11.86
C ALA A 164 -3.63 8.48 -11.32
N GLY A 165 -4.15 9.37 -12.17
CA GLY A 165 -4.58 10.71 -11.75
C GLY A 165 -5.64 10.65 -10.65
N LYS A 166 -6.69 9.84 -10.86
CA LYS A 166 -7.77 9.65 -9.88
C LYS A 166 -7.26 9.11 -8.53
N LEU A 167 -6.31 8.17 -8.55
CA LEU A 167 -5.71 7.62 -7.33
C LEU A 167 -4.87 8.68 -6.60
N LEU A 168 -4.04 9.43 -7.33
CA LEU A 168 -3.24 10.50 -6.75
C LEU A 168 -4.11 11.59 -6.12
N ASP A 169 -5.22 11.95 -6.76
CA ASP A 169 -6.21 12.90 -6.21
C ASP A 169 -6.88 12.37 -4.92
N MET A 170 -6.98 11.05 -4.75
CA MET A 170 -7.44 10.41 -3.51
C MET A 170 -6.34 10.24 -2.45
N GLY A 171 -5.13 10.75 -2.71
CA GLY A 171 -4.01 10.66 -1.78
C GLY A 171 -3.29 9.30 -1.79
N PHE A 172 -3.49 8.49 -2.84
CA PHE A 172 -2.76 7.24 -3.01
C PHE A 172 -1.35 7.46 -3.52
N TYR A 173 -0.46 6.55 -3.13
CA TYR A 173 0.78 6.31 -3.82
C TYR A 173 0.60 5.19 -4.84
N ILE A 174 1.47 5.15 -5.84
CA ILE A 174 1.44 4.15 -6.91
C ILE A 174 2.81 3.46 -6.91
N SER A 175 2.84 2.14 -6.91
CA SER A 175 4.06 1.36 -7.12
C SER A 175 4.05 0.71 -8.49
N PHE A 176 5.22 0.51 -9.08
CA PHE A 176 5.37 -0.10 -10.41
C PHE A 176 6.09 -1.43 -10.27
N PRO A 177 5.61 -2.50 -10.90
CA PRO A 177 6.33 -3.76 -10.88
C PRO A 177 7.59 -3.65 -11.73
N VAL A 178 8.61 -4.43 -11.38
CA VAL A 178 9.86 -4.48 -12.15
C VAL A 178 9.60 -4.91 -13.60
N SER A 179 8.60 -5.75 -13.87
CA SER A 179 8.19 -6.16 -15.22
C SER A 179 7.70 -5.00 -16.09
N SER A 180 7.07 -3.97 -15.50
CA SER A 180 6.63 -2.77 -16.23
C SER A 180 7.80 -1.87 -16.68
N LEU A 181 9.01 -2.08 -16.14
CA LEU A 181 10.21 -1.36 -16.56
C LEU A 181 10.75 -1.84 -17.92
N PHE A 182 10.29 -2.99 -18.42
CA PHE A 182 10.79 -3.60 -19.65
C PHE A 182 9.94 -3.29 -20.89
N VAL A 183 8.92 -2.43 -20.82
CA VAL A 183 8.01 -2.19 -21.95
C VAL A 183 7.81 -0.70 -22.27
N THR A 184 8.41 -0.26 -23.38
CA THR A 184 8.13 0.94 -24.21
C THR A 184 8.33 2.36 -23.62
N PRO A 185 8.54 3.40 -24.48
CA PRO A 185 8.97 4.75 -24.07
C PRO A 185 7.99 5.56 -23.20
N SER A 186 6.74 5.12 -23.07
CA SER A 186 5.68 5.87 -22.35
C SER A 186 5.78 5.82 -20.82
N SER A 187 6.74 5.05 -20.27
CA SER A 187 6.87 4.76 -18.83
C SER A 187 7.75 5.76 -18.04
N CYS A 188 8.33 6.77 -18.68
CA CYS A 188 9.31 7.67 -18.04
C CYS A 188 8.74 8.72 -17.07
N VAL A 189 7.45 9.06 -17.17
CA VAL A 189 6.88 10.27 -16.52
C VAL A 189 6.56 10.10 -15.02
N MET A 190 6.53 8.88 -14.46
CA MET A 190 5.88 8.63 -13.17
C MET A 190 6.80 8.02 -12.08
N ARG A 191 8.03 8.53 -11.91
CA ARG A 191 9.08 7.89 -11.07
C ARG A 191 9.35 8.50 -9.66
N ARG A 192 8.36 8.99 -8.90
CA ARG A 192 8.64 9.56 -7.55
C ARG A 192 7.74 9.15 -6.38
N ALA A 193 6.79 8.23 -6.55
CA ALA A 193 5.74 8.06 -5.54
C ALA A 193 6.11 7.11 -4.36
N THR A 194 6.73 5.96 -4.58
CA THR A 194 6.62 4.87 -3.58
C THR A 194 7.51 5.01 -2.34
N CYS A 195 8.74 5.53 -2.47
CA CYS A 195 9.70 5.55 -1.35
C CYS A 195 9.35 6.55 -0.23
N ARG A 196 8.52 7.56 -0.49
CA ARG A 196 8.07 8.52 0.55
C ARG A 196 7.02 7.95 1.49
N TRP A 197 6.34 6.88 1.09
CA TRP A 197 5.20 6.34 1.83
C TRP A 197 5.65 5.75 3.17
N ILE A 198 6.53 4.75 3.19
CA ILE A 198 6.97 4.09 4.42
C ILE A 198 7.69 5.07 5.37
N ALA A 199 8.55 5.95 4.83
CA ALA A 199 9.27 6.93 5.64
C ALA A 199 8.35 7.95 6.36
N CYS A 200 7.15 8.22 5.84
CA CYS A 200 6.17 9.08 6.53
C CYS A 200 5.48 8.37 7.71
N TRP A 201 5.37 7.04 7.67
CA TRP A 201 4.67 6.24 8.66
C TRP A 201 5.60 5.64 9.74
N LEU A 202 6.90 5.52 9.47
CA LEU A 202 7.91 5.04 10.44
C LEU A 202 8.35 6.08 11.49
N LYS A 203 7.84 7.32 11.45
CA LYS A 203 8.13 8.31 12.50
C LYS A 203 7.00 8.30 13.53
N PRO A 204 7.21 7.72 14.74
CA PRO A 204 6.25 7.90 15.81
C PRO A 204 6.27 9.36 16.26
N THR A 205 5.09 9.97 16.25
CA THR A 205 4.66 11.22 16.91
C THR A 205 4.53 12.53 16.09
N ARG A 206 3.30 13.05 16.19
CA ARG A 206 2.81 14.44 16.08
C ARG A 206 2.79 15.10 14.70
N ARG A 207 1.80 14.71 13.88
CA ARG A 207 1.09 15.66 13.02
C ARG A 207 -0.40 15.63 13.32
N THR A 208 -0.82 16.42 14.30
CA THR A 208 -2.20 16.91 14.36
C THR A 208 -2.46 17.69 13.07
N TRP A 209 -3.39 17.23 12.25
CA TRP A 209 -4.03 18.09 11.24
C TRP A 209 -4.82 19.16 12.00
N ARG A 210 -4.16 20.25 12.43
CA ARG A 210 -4.85 21.46 12.86
C ARG A 210 -5.44 22.10 11.60
N ARG A 211 -6.73 21.88 11.38
CA ARG A 211 -7.56 22.87 10.68
C ARG A 211 -7.51 24.14 11.53
N SER A 212 -6.87 25.20 11.03
CA SER A 212 -6.99 26.52 11.63
C SER A 212 -8.29 27.16 11.14
N PRO A 213 -9.25 27.50 12.04
CA PRO A 213 -10.46 28.22 11.67
C PRO A 213 -10.32 29.66 12.15
N THR A 214 -9.86 30.59 11.32
CA THR A 214 -10.13 32.02 11.50
C THR A 214 -9.68 32.81 10.28
N ALA A 215 -10.65 33.44 9.63
CA ALA A 215 -10.65 34.84 9.18
C ALA A 215 -11.31 34.99 7.82
N ALA A 216 -12.64 35.11 7.86
CA ALA A 216 -13.33 35.95 6.90
C ALA A 216 -12.73 37.37 6.99
N LYS A 217 -12.13 37.86 5.90
CA LYS A 217 -12.19 39.27 5.49
C LYS A 217 -11.84 39.41 4.02
N ARG A 218 -12.77 40.06 3.35
CA ARG A 218 -12.93 40.37 1.93
C ARG A 218 -11.90 41.43 1.51
N THR A 219 -11.07 41.13 0.51
CA THR A 219 -10.53 42.15 -0.43
C THR A 219 -10.23 41.51 -1.78
N SER A 220 -10.86 42.07 -2.81
CA SER A 220 -10.70 41.74 -4.22
C SER A 220 -9.28 42.01 -4.72
N ARG A 221 -8.53 40.96 -5.09
CA ARG A 221 -7.44 41.06 -6.06
C ARG A 221 -7.45 39.82 -6.96
N ARG A 222 -7.45 40.08 -8.26
CA ARG A 222 -7.42 39.12 -9.36
C ARG A 222 -6.08 38.37 -9.31
N TRP A 223 -6.09 37.07 -9.06
CA TRP A 223 -4.90 36.23 -9.16
C TRP A 223 -4.91 35.53 -10.52
N SER A 224 -4.02 35.97 -11.40
CA SER A 224 -3.62 35.23 -12.60
C SER A 224 -2.88 33.97 -12.16
N VAL A 225 -3.36 32.80 -12.60
CA VAL A 225 -2.69 31.52 -12.38
C VAL A 225 -1.54 31.42 -13.38
N THR A 226 -0.31 31.62 -12.92
CA THR A 226 0.90 31.22 -13.64
C THR A 226 1.27 29.81 -13.18
N LEU A 227 1.01 28.82 -14.04
CA LEU A 227 1.49 27.45 -13.91
C LEU A 227 3.03 27.44 -13.97
N PRO A 228 3.74 26.82 -13.01
CA PRO A 228 5.17 26.58 -13.16
C PRO A 228 5.43 25.61 -14.32
N SER A 229 6.14 26.10 -15.32
CA SER A 229 6.68 25.36 -16.45
C SER A 229 7.69 24.30 -15.98
N ILE A 230 7.26 23.05 -15.86
CA ILE A 230 8.15 21.90 -15.57
C ILE A 230 8.16 20.85 -16.69
N TRP A 231 7.58 21.15 -17.85
CA TRP A 231 7.64 20.27 -19.03
C TRP A 231 8.38 20.94 -20.19
N ARG A 232 9.71 20.96 -20.12
CA ARG A 232 10.60 20.96 -21.28
C ARG A 232 11.71 19.95 -20.98
N TYR A 233 12.07 19.18 -22.02
CA TYR A 233 12.90 17.98 -22.07
C TYR A 233 12.14 16.66 -21.87
#